data_AF-A0A6J6UPE3-F1
#
_entry.id   AF-A0A6J6UPE3-F1
#
_cell.length_a   1.000
_cell.length_b   1.000
_cell.length_c   1.000
_cell.angle_alpha   90.00
_cell.angle_beta   90.00
_cell.angle_gamma   90.00
#
_symmetry.space_group_name_H-M   'P 1'
#
loop_
_entity.id
_entity.type
_entity.pdbx_description
1 polymer ?
#
loop_
_entity_poly.entity_id
_entity_poly.type
_entity_poly.pdbx_seq_one_letter_code
_entity_poly.pdbx_strand_id
1 'polypeptide(L)'
;MQRAAQATADLLERRSEWLPRLTEEAIGPDGTYMVAPARRFSSAQQGALMLRESPRLPATGCETGDWSHVDVYLTKTIDYRLVLFAGSRWEPQLVKWVVERESKLISVGGEVDAASLTIRYAHDDDDDVRLLAEVAVAELLAEGLWSAAAS
;
A
#
# COMPACT_ATOMS: atom_id res chain seq x y z
N MET A 1 14.62 -15.40 7.40
CA MET A 1 13.72 -16.18 6.52
C MET A 1 12.50 -16.77 7.26
N GLN A 2 12.65 -17.48 8.38
CA GLN A 2 11.48 -18.03 9.10
C GLN A 2 10.48 -16.97 9.58
N ARG A 3 10.95 -15.83 10.12
CA ARG A 3 10.10 -14.71 10.52
C ARG A 3 9.31 -14.12 9.34
N ALA A 4 9.94 -13.98 8.18
CA ALA A 4 9.26 -13.52 6.97
C ALA A 4 8.19 -14.51 6.49
N ALA A 5 8.47 -15.82 6.55
CA ALA A 5 7.45 -16.83 6.24
C ALA A 5 6.25 -16.76 7.21
N GLN A 6 6.49 -16.53 8.50
CA GLN A 6 5.43 -16.31 9.49
C GLN A 6 4.63 -15.04 9.21
N ALA A 7 5.29 -13.94 8.83
CA ALA A 7 4.64 -12.69 8.45
C ALA A 7 3.72 -12.88 7.23
N THR A 8 4.19 -13.54 6.18
CA THR A 8 3.38 -13.84 4.99
C THR A 8 2.22 -14.78 5.32
N ALA A 9 2.45 -15.81 6.16
CA ALA A 9 1.39 -16.72 6.60
C ALA A 9 0.29 -15.97 7.37
N ASP A 10 0.68 -15.10 8.30
CA ASP A 10 -0.23 -14.27 9.09
C ASP A 10 -1.09 -13.34 8.20
N LEU A 11 -0.47 -12.70 7.19
CA LEU A 11 -1.20 -11.93 6.18
C LEU A 11 -2.22 -12.78 5.41
N LEU A 12 -1.82 -13.97 4.97
CA LEU A 12 -2.68 -14.89 4.21
C LEU A 12 -3.85 -15.44 5.02
N GLU A 13 -3.60 -15.80 6.28
CA GLU A 13 -4.60 -16.37 7.20
C GLU A 13 -5.68 -15.34 7.53
N ARG A 14 -5.27 -14.09 7.79
CA ARG A 14 -6.19 -13.01 8.17
C ARG A 14 -6.73 -12.21 6.99
N ARG A 15 -6.49 -12.64 5.74
CA ARG A 15 -6.88 -11.87 4.54
C ARG A 15 -8.36 -11.49 4.51
N SER A 16 -9.26 -12.32 5.02
CA SER A 16 -10.69 -12.00 5.07
C SER A 16 -11.03 -10.81 5.98
N GLU A 17 -10.15 -10.47 6.93
CA GLU A 17 -10.36 -9.37 7.88
C GLU A 17 -10.06 -8.00 7.25
N TRP A 18 -9.09 -7.94 6.34
CA TRP A 18 -8.59 -6.67 5.81
C TRP A 18 -8.77 -6.51 4.29
N LEU A 19 -8.75 -7.59 3.51
CA LEU A 19 -8.76 -7.54 2.05
C LEU A 19 -10.01 -6.88 1.47
N PRO A 20 -11.25 -7.18 1.93
CA PRO A 20 -12.44 -6.51 1.38
C PRO A 20 -12.39 -4.99 1.55
N ARG A 21 -11.95 -4.53 2.73
CA ARG A 21 -11.84 -3.11 3.05
C ARG A 21 -10.68 -2.44 2.32
N LEU A 22 -9.55 -3.14 2.18
CA LEU A 22 -8.44 -2.68 1.35
C LEU A 22 -8.91 -2.46 -0.10
N THR A 23 -9.65 -3.41 -0.67
CA THR A 23 -10.17 -3.31 -2.03
C THR A 23 -11.07 -2.08 -2.19
N GLU A 24 -12.01 -1.88 -1.25
CA GLU A 24 -12.92 -0.72 -1.26
C GLU A 24 -12.16 0.62 -1.16
N GLU A 25 -11.19 0.70 -0.27
CA GLU A 25 -10.50 1.96 0.03
C GLU A 25 -9.37 2.27 -0.97
N ALA A 26 -8.65 1.27 -1.48
CA ALA A 26 -7.48 1.46 -2.34
C ALA A 26 -7.82 1.57 -3.84
N ILE A 27 -8.94 0.99 -4.30
CA ILE A 27 -9.30 0.96 -5.71
C ILE A 27 -10.31 2.07 -6.02
N GLY A 28 -9.86 3.05 -6.81
CA GLY A 28 -10.65 4.20 -7.24
C GLY A 28 -10.57 4.46 -8.75
N PRO A 29 -11.29 5.47 -9.26
CA PRO A 29 -11.36 5.78 -10.68
C PRO A 29 -10.02 6.27 -11.25
N ASP A 30 -9.15 6.86 -10.42
CA ASP A 30 -7.88 7.48 -10.84
C ASP A 30 -6.64 6.62 -10.53
N GLY A 31 -6.84 5.33 -10.24
CA GLY A 31 -5.78 4.36 -9.96
C GLY A 31 -5.28 4.39 -8.51
N THR A 32 -4.31 3.50 -8.23
CA THR A 32 -3.75 3.31 -6.88
C THR A 32 -2.28 3.70 -6.82
N TYR A 33 -1.90 4.47 -5.82
CA TYR A 33 -0.52 4.89 -5.60
C TYR A 33 0.11 4.05 -4.48
N MET A 34 1.03 3.17 -4.85
CA MET A 34 1.79 2.36 -3.90
C MET A 34 3.00 3.17 -3.44
N VAL A 35 3.11 3.45 -2.14
CA VAL A 35 4.12 4.36 -1.60
C VAL A 35 5.02 3.62 -0.62
N ALA A 36 6.33 3.78 -0.70
CA ALA A 36 7.28 3.16 0.21
C ALA A 36 8.49 4.05 0.50
N PRO A 37 9.19 3.87 1.64
CA PRO A 37 10.47 4.55 1.87
C PRO A 37 11.51 4.14 0.82
N ALA A 38 12.44 5.04 0.49
CA ALA A 38 13.53 4.78 -0.47
C ALA A 38 14.22 3.40 -0.34
N ARG A 39 14.49 2.95 0.90
CA ARG A 39 15.16 1.65 1.17
C ARG A 39 14.31 0.42 0.81
N ARG A 40 13.00 0.58 0.67
CA ARG A 40 12.04 -0.45 0.22
C ARG A 40 11.19 0.05 -0.94
N PHE A 41 11.74 0.93 -1.79
CA PHE A 41 11.02 1.43 -2.95
C PHE A 41 10.59 0.29 -3.90
N SER A 42 11.34 -0.80 -3.92
CA SER A 42 10.95 -2.04 -4.61
C SER A 42 9.57 -2.55 -4.20
N SER A 43 9.14 -2.40 -2.95
CA SER A 43 7.82 -2.82 -2.50
C SER A 43 6.71 -2.02 -3.18
N ALA A 44 6.87 -0.70 -3.29
CA ALA A 44 5.96 0.16 -4.03
C ALA A 44 5.91 -0.19 -5.52
N GLN A 45 7.08 -0.38 -6.15
CA GLN A 45 7.16 -0.74 -7.56
C GLN A 45 6.53 -2.10 -7.85
N GLN A 46 6.80 -3.10 -7.00
CA GLN A 46 6.23 -4.44 -7.12
C GLN A 46 4.71 -4.41 -6.91
N GLY A 47 4.23 -3.71 -5.88
CA GLY A 47 2.78 -3.59 -5.67
C GLY A 47 2.06 -2.95 -6.86
N ALA A 48 2.65 -1.89 -7.44
CA ALA A 48 2.11 -1.27 -8.65
C ALA A 48 2.23 -2.16 -9.89
N LEU A 49 3.24 -3.03 -9.95
CA LEU A 49 3.35 -4.04 -11.01
C LEU A 49 2.21 -5.06 -10.92
N MET A 50 1.95 -5.60 -9.72
CA MET A 50 0.89 -6.60 -9.52
C MET A 50 -0.47 -6.09 -9.99
N LEU A 51 -0.83 -4.85 -9.64
CA LEU A 51 -2.08 -4.24 -10.09
C LEU A 51 -2.16 -4.06 -11.62
N ARG A 52 -1.02 -3.72 -12.25
CA ARG A 52 -0.94 -3.49 -13.70
C ARG A 52 -0.86 -4.77 -14.53
N GLU A 53 -0.25 -5.83 -14.03
CA GLU A 53 -0.13 -7.10 -14.78
C GLU A 53 -1.45 -7.86 -14.81
N SER A 54 -2.11 -8.00 -13.66
CA SER A 54 -3.44 -8.62 -13.50
C SER A 54 -3.96 -8.19 -12.15
N PRO A 55 -4.91 -7.25 -12.06
CA PRO A 55 -6.08 -7.10 -12.93
C PRO A 55 -6.02 -6.06 -14.08
N ARG A 56 -4.85 -5.49 -14.40
CA ARG A 56 -4.68 -4.43 -15.42
C ARG A 56 -5.30 -3.09 -15.02
N LEU A 57 -5.19 -2.75 -13.74
CA LEU A 57 -5.62 -1.47 -13.22
C LEU A 57 -4.46 -0.45 -13.22
N PRO A 58 -4.75 0.85 -13.40
CA PRO A 58 -3.74 1.90 -13.27
C PRO A 58 -3.16 1.91 -11.85
N ALA A 59 -1.83 1.83 -11.75
CA ALA A 59 -1.14 1.96 -10.49
C ALA A 59 0.27 2.53 -10.69
N THR A 60 0.74 3.28 -9.68
CA THR A 60 2.05 3.95 -9.69
C THR A 60 2.81 3.61 -8.42
N GLY A 61 4.10 3.30 -8.54
CA GLY A 61 5.00 3.15 -7.40
C GLY A 61 5.71 4.47 -7.10
N CYS A 62 5.57 4.98 -5.88
CA CYS A 62 6.13 6.25 -5.41
C CYS A 62 7.09 6.04 -4.24
N GLU A 63 8.15 6.83 -4.18
CA GLU A 63 8.99 6.92 -2.98
C GLU A 63 8.41 7.99 -2.05
N THR A 64 8.34 7.75 -0.73
CA THR A 64 7.64 8.64 0.21
C THR A 64 8.18 10.08 0.25
N GLY A 65 9.49 10.27 0.15
CA GLY A 65 10.10 11.60 0.10
C GLY A 65 9.83 12.31 -1.23
N ASP A 66 10.03 11.61 -2.34
CA ASP A 66 9.80 12.13 -3.69
C ASP A 66 8.32 12.46 -3.95
N TRP A 67 7.40 11.70 -3.33
CA TRP A 67 5.95 11.93 -3.40
C TRP A 67 5.57 13.38 -3.06
N SER A 68 6.25 13.99 -2.08
CA SER A 68 6.00 15.37 -1.66
C SER A 68 6.47 16.41 -2.69
N HIS A 69 7.19 16.00 -3.73
CA HIS A 69 7.71 16.84 -4.80
C HIS A 69 7.02 16.62 -6.15
N VAL A 70 6.43 15.44 -6.38
CA VAL A 70 5.84 15.10 -7.67
C VAL A 70 4.36 14.75 -7.54
N ASP A 71 4.01 13.78 -6.71
CA ASP A 71 2.67 13.22 -6.64
C ASP A 71 1.68 14.07 -5.83
N VAL A 72 2.17 14.85 -4.85
CA VAL A 72 1.34 15.73 -4.01
C VAL A 72 0.47 16.70 -4.82
N TYR A 73 0.84 17.01 -6.06
CA TYR A 73 0.04 17.89 -6.92
C TYR A 73 -1.20 17.19 -7.46
N LEU A 74 -1.15 15.86 -7.65
CA LEU A 74 -2.27 15.07 -8.14
C LEU A 74 -3.39 14.99 -7.10
N THR A 75 -3.06 15.06 -5.80
CA THR A 75 -4.07 15.08 -4.72
C THR A 75 -5.03 16.27 -4.78
N LYS A 76 -4.78 17.27 -5.65
CA LYS A 76 -5.66 18.42 -5.84
C LYS A 76 -6.76 18.19 -6.87
N THR A 77 -6.60 17.21 -7.76
CA THR A 77 -7.39 17.12 -8.99
C THR A 77 -8.04 15.77 -9.23
N ILE A 78 -7.61 14.74 -8.50
CA ILE A 78 -8.10 13.37 -8.67
C ILE A 78 -8.52 12.75 -7.33
N ASP A 79 -9.29 11.66 -7.39
CA ASP A 79 -9.55 10.79 -6.23
C ASP A 79 -8.24 10.05 -5.88
N TYR A 80 -7.41 10.72 -5.09
CA TYR A 80 -6.06 10.23 -4.78
C TYR A 80 -6.11 9.20 -3.65
N ARG A 81 -5.79 7.95 -4.00
CA ARG A 81 -5.79 6.81 -3.08
C ARG A 81 -4.42 6.16 -3.02
N LEU A 82 -3.85 6.06 -1.83
CA LEU A 82 -2.54 5.48 -1.64
C LEU A 82 -2.51 4.34 -0.62
N VAL A 83 -1.66 3.35 -0.92
CA VAL A 83 -1.27 2.28 -0.01
C VAL A 83 0.18 2.51 0.37
N LEU A 84 0.41 2.88 1.63
CA LEU A 84 1.70 3.22 2.19
C LEU A 84 2.32 2.02 2.92
N PHE A 85 3.41 1.49 2.38
CA PHE A 85 4.35 0.65 3.13
C PHE A 85 5.13 1.55 4.11
N ALA A 86 4.71 1.58 5.37
CA ALA A 86 5.13 2.58 6.36
C ALA A 86 6.63 2.53 6.76
N GLY A 87 7.09 3.41 7.65
CA GLY A 87 8.46 3.47 8.14
C GLY A 87 9.39 4.42 7.38
N SER A 88 8.86 5.39 6.63
CA SER A 88 9.64 6.52 6.13
C SER A 88 9.67 7.68 7.13
N ARG A 89 10.84 8.32 7.28
CA ARG A 89 10.96 9.56 8.08
C ARG A 89 10.16 10.74 7.49
N TRP A 90 9.74 10.63 6.24
CA TRP A 90 9.03 11.68 5.51
C TRP A 90 7.50 11.57 5.60
N GLU A 91 6.97 10.53 6.26
CA GLU A 91 5.54 10.33 6.48
C GLU A 91 4.81 11.53 7.10
N PRO A 92 5.38 12.29 8.05
CA PRO A 92 4.68 13.45 8.59
C PRO A 92 4.29 14.49 7.52
N GLN A 93 5.12 14.68 6.48
CA GLN A 93 4.77 15.59 5.39
C GLN A 93 3.70 14.98 4.49
N LEU A 94 3.82 13.69 4.16
CA LEU A 94 2.81 12.97 3.38
C LEU A 94 1.44 13.05 4.06
N VAL A 95 1.38 12.70 5.35
CA VAL A 95 0.16 12.70 6.17
C VAL A 95 -0.47 14.08 6.21
N LYS A 96 0.32 15.14 6.43
CA LYS A 96 -0.18 16.51 6.44
C LYS A 96 -0.98 16.80 5.16
N TRP A 97 -0.41 16.49 3.99
CA TRP A 97 -1.04 16.80 2.71
C TRP A 97 -2.22 15.90 2.41
N VAL A 98 -2.14 14.61 2.72
CA VAL A 98 -3.26 13.68 2.58
C VAL A 98 -4.48 14.16 3.37
N VAL A 99 -4.28 14.60 4.61
CA VAL A 99 -5.35 15.15 5.45
C VAL A 99 -5.89 16.46 4.88
N GLU A 100 -5.02 17.41 4.52
CA GLU A 100 -5.43 18.71 3.96
C GLU A 100 -6.19 18.56 2.62
N ARG A 101 -5.96 17.45 1.91
CA ARG A 101 -6.51 17.18 0.57
C ARG A 101 -7.57 16.09 0.56
N GLU A 102 -7.97 15.62 1.74
CA GLU A 102 -8.98 14.56 1.91
C GLU A 102 -8.72 13.31 1.05
N SER A 103 -7.43 13.01 0.81
CA SER A 103 -6.99 11.83 0.07
C SER A 103 -7.14 10.56 0.92
N LYS A 104 -7.26 9.40 0.29
CA LYS A 104 -7.33 8.11 1.01
C LYS A 104 -5.94 7.56 1.27
N LEU A 105 -5.69 7.17 2.52
CA LEU A 105 -4.44 6.55 2.95
C LEU A 105 -4.72 5.25 3.68
N ILE A 106 -4.10 4.18 3.19
CA ILE A 106 -4.04 2.88 3.84
C ILE A 106 -2.59 2.66 4.25
N SER A 107 -2.32 2.23 5.48
CA SER A 107 -0.96 1.89 5.93
C SER A 107 -0.76 0.38 6.04
N VAL A 108 0.44 -0.07 5.68
CA VAL A 108 0.87 -1.46 5.76
C VAL A 108 2.16 -1.54 6.59
N GLY A 109 2.17 -2.39 7.61
CA GLY A 109 3.32 -2.61 8.50
C GLY A 109 3.64 -1.42 9.41
N GLY A 110 2.66 -0.60 9.79
CA GLY A 110 2.87 0.50 10.73
C GLY A 110 1.62 1.35 10.95
N GLU A 111 1.49 1.92 12.14
CA GLU A 111 0.44 2.91 12.43
C GLU A 111 0.80 4.26 11.83
N VAL A 112 -0.18 4.89 11.18
CA VAL A 112 -0.07 6.24 10.63
C VAL A 112 -1.37 6.97 10.96
N ASP A 113 -1.29 8.12 11.64
CA ASP A 113 -2.44 8.80 12.28
C ASP A 113 -3.59 9.19 11.33
N ALA A 114 -3.37 9.19 10.02
CA ALA A 114 -4.37 9.48 9.00
C ALA A 114 -4.81 8.27 8.17
N ALA A 115 -4.35 7.06 8.52
CA ALA A 115 -4.73 5.85 7.80
C ALA A 115 -6.20 5.52 8.07
N SER A 116 -7.00 5.39 7.01
CA SER A 116 -8.36 4.88 7.12
C SER A 116 -8.37 3.39 7.44
N LEU A 117 -7.36 2.65 6.98
CA LEU A 117 -7.11 1.25 7.29
C LEU A 117 -5.62 1.04 7.60
N THR A 118 -5.32 0.37 8.71
CA THR A 118 -3.97 -0.12 9.03
C THR A 118 -3.94 -1.64 8.91
N ILE A 119 -3.01 -2.17 8.11
CA ILE A 119 -2.74 -3.60 7.98
C ILE A 119 -1.43 -3.90 8.72
N ARG A 120 -1.57 -4.48 9.93
CA ARG A 120 -0.45 -5.01 10.73
C ARG A 120 -0.25 -6.49 10.46
N TYR A 121 0.99 -6.96 10.63
CA TYR A 121 1.33 -8.38 10.50
C TYR A 121 2.50 -8.78 11.40
N ALA A 122 2.65 -10.07 11.63
CA ALA A 122 3.70 -10.59 12.50
C ALA A 122 5.09 -10.08 12.10
N HIS A 123 5.85 -9.56 13.08
CA HIS A 123 7.21 -9.04 12.92
C HIS A 123 7.35 -7.80 12.01
N ASP A 124 6.29 -7.00 11.84
CA ASP A 124 6.33 -5.76 11.05
C ASP A 124 7.16 -4.62 11.69
N ASP A 125 7.76 -4.86 12.85
CA ASP A 125 8.79 -4.03 13.47
C ASP A 125 10.19 -4.25 12.87
N ASP A 126 10.41 -5.35 12.14
CA ASP A 126 11.69 -5.73 11.54
C ASP A 126 11.74 -5.36 10.04
N ASP A 127 12.63 -4.44 9.67
CA ASP A 127 12.73 -3.91 8.30
C ASP A 127 12.99 -4.98 7.23
N ASP A 128 13.78 -6.02 7.56
CA ASP A 128 14.08 -7.13 6.64
C ASP A 128 12.86 -8.02 6.46
N VAL A 129 12.05 -8.21 7.51
CA VAL A 129 10.79 -8.94 7.41
C VAL A 129 9.80 -8.16 6.55
N ARG A 130 9.69 -6.85 6.75
CA ARG A 130 8.82 -5.99 5.96
C ARG A 130 9.14 -6.07 4.48
N LEU A 131 10.43 -5.93 4.11
CA LEU A 131 10.89 -6.03 2.72
C LEU A 131 10.47 -7.33 2.04
N LEU A 132 10.43 -8.43 2.80
CA LEU A 132 10.11 -9.76 2.27
C LEU A 132 8.61 -10.09 2.29
N ALA A 133 7.81 -9.46 3.16
CA ALA A 133 6.42 -9.85 3.39
C ALA A 133 5.39 -8.82 2.93
N GLU A 134 5.69 -7.52 2.96
CA GLU A 134 4.67 -6.47 2.78
C GLU A 134 4.04 -6.47 1.39
N VAL A 135 4.78 -6.88 0.36
CA VAL A 135 4.28 -6.99 -1.02
C VAL A 135 3.14 -7.99 -1.17
N ALA A 136 3.02 -8.98 -0.27
CA ALA A 136 1.93 -9.94 -0.27
C ALA A 136 0.55 -9.26 -0.15
N VAL A 137 0.48 -8.08 0.49
CA VAL A 137 -0.76 -7.30 0.56
C VAL A 137 -1.23 -6.86 -0.83
N ALA A 138 -0.30 -6.37 -1.65
CA ALA A 138 -0.62 -5.94 -3.01
C ALA A 138 -0.88 -7.13 -3.96
N GLU A 139 -0.17 -8.24 -3.75
CA GLU A 139 -0.40 -9.50 -4.50
C GLU A 139 -1.80 -10.06 -4.22
N LEU A 140 -2.23 -10.08 -2.97
CA LEU A 140 -3.57 -10.55 -2.58
C LEU A 140 -4.68 -9.60 -3.04
N LEU A 141 -4.43 -8.29 -3.02
CA LEU A 141 -5.33 -7.30 -3.62
C LEU A 141 -5.52 -7.56 -5.12
N ALA A 142 -4.42 -7.73 -5.84
CA ALA A 142 -4.44 -8.00 -7.27
C ALA A 142 -5.13 -9.33 -7.61
N GLU A 143 -4.83 -10.39 -6.86
CA GLU A 143 -5.47 -11.71 -7.00
C GLU A 143 -6.98 -11.62 -6.76
N GLY A 144 -7.42 -11.02 -5.66
CA GLY A 144 -8.83 -10.92 -5.33
C GLY A 144 -9.64 -10.15 -6.39
N LEU A 145 -9.06 -9.08 -6.94
CA LEU A 145 -9.66 -8.31 -8.03
C LEU A 145 -9.73 -9.11 -9.33
N TRP A 146 -8.65 -9.83 -9.67
CA TRP A 146 -8.61 -10.64 -10.88
C TRP A 146 -9.61 -11.80 -10.82
N SER A 147 -9.66 -12.50 -9.70
CA SER A 147 -10.60 -13.61 -9.46
C SER A 147 -12.07 -13.13 -9.51
N ALA A 148 -12.36 -11.95 -8.96
CA ALA A 148 -13.70 -11.35 -9.03
C ALA A 148 -14.10 -10.93 -10.46
N ALA A 149 -13.16 -10.46 -11.28
CA ALA A 149 -13.41 -10.09 -12.67
C ALA A 149 -13.54 -11.29 -13.63
N ALA A 150 -12.98 -12.44 -13.26
CA ALA A 150 -13.04 -13.68 -14.04
C ALA A 150 -14.28 -14.54 -13.74
N SER A 151 -15.08 -14.18 -12.74
CA SER A 151 -16.31 -14.87 -12.30
C SER A 151 -17.55 -14.29 -12.98
#